data_AF-A0AAC8TEL9-F1
#
_entry.id   AF-A0AAC8TEL9-F1
#
_cell.length_a   1.000
_cell.length_b   1.000
_cell.length_c   1.000
_cell.angle_alpha   90.00
_cell.angle_beta   90.00
_cell.angle_gamma   90.00
#
_symmetry.space_group_name_H-M   'P 1'
#
loop_
_entity.id
_entity.type
_entity.pdbx_description
1 polymer ?
#
loop_
_entity_poly.entity_id
_entity_poly.type
_entity_poly.pdbx_seq_one_letter_code
_entity_poly.pdbx_strand_id
1 'polypeptide(L)'
;MALKVKLTKSFAGSSEDQLATIRSLGLKKFGDERLLQDTPANRGMVNKVRHLVTSETVQGDAPKTTRRKPRHIRARDAARARQASKA
;
A
#
# COMPACT_ATOMS: atom_id res chain seq x y z
N MET A 1 -12.23 -9.03 1.47
CA MET A 1 -11.67 -9.44 0.16
C MET A 1 -10.61 -8.43 -0.24
N ALA A 2 -9.53 -8.88 -0.86
CA ALA A 2 -8.45 -8.00 -1.31
C ALA A 2 -8.41 -7.95 -2.85
N LEU A 3 -7.96 -6.82 -3.37
CA LEU A 3 -7.71 -6.61 -4.77
C LEU A 3 -6.20 -6.66 -5.00
N LYS A 4 -5.73 -7.66 -5.73
CA LYS A 4 -4.35 -7.73 -6.21
C LYS A 4 -4.24 -6.92 -7.48
N VAL A 5 -3.43 -5.86 -7.46
CA VAL A 5 -3.23 -4.96 -8.60
C VAL A 5 -1.77 -5.04 -9.05
N LYS A 6 -1.55 -5.27 -10.34
CA LYS A 6 -0.23 -5.32 -10.99
C LYS A 6 -0.12 -4.25 -12.06
N LEU A 7 0.98 -3.52 -12.11
CA LEU A 7 1.29 -2.64 -13.25
C LEU A 7 1.88 -3.47 -14.40
N THR A 8 1.14 -3.60 -15.49
CA THR A 8 1.52 -4.45 -16.65
C THR A 8 1.96 -3.66 -17.87
N LYS A 9 1.69 -2.35 -17.92
CA LYS A 9 2.18 -1.45 -18.98
C LYS A 9 2.90 -0.24 -18.39
N SER A 10 3.79 0.35 -19.18
CA SER A 10 4.45 1.60 -18.82
C SER A 10 3.44 2.75 -18.75
N PHE A 11 3.57 3.61 -17.75
CA PHE A 11 2.77 4.83 -17.60
C PHE A 11 3.49 6.09 -18.13
N ALA A 12 4.66 5.94 -18.78
CA ALA A 12 5.34 7.08 -19.40
C ALA A 12 4.43 7.73 -20.47
N GLY A 13 4.27 9.05 -20.40
CA GLY A 13 3.35 9.79 -21.29
C GLY A 13 1.87 9.72 -20.88
N SER A 14 1.53 9.08 -19.75
CA SER A 14 0.18 9.17 -19.18
C SER A 14 -0.09 10.57 -18.60
N SER A 15 -1.36 10.95 -18.55
CA SER A 15 -1.79 12.21 -17.91
C SER A 15 -1.35 12.28 -16.44
N GLU A 16 -1.13 13.49 -15.92
CA GLU A 16 -0.75 13.71 -14.51
C GLU A 16 -1.73 13.05 -13.53
N ASP A 17 -3.02 13.12 -13.87
CA ASP A 17 -4.12 12.44 -13.20
C ASP A 17 -3.94 10.92 -13.07
N GLN A 18 -3.54 10.27 -14.16
CA GLN A 18 -3.29 8.83 -14.17
C GLN A 18 -2.03 8.52 -13.36
N LEU A 19 -0.98 9.33 -13.47
CA LEU A 19 0.24 9.19 -12.68
C LEU A 19 -0.04 9.31 -11.18
N ALA A 20 -0.84 10.30 -10.78
CA ALA A 20 -1.29 10.47 -9.40
C ALA A 20 -2.08 9.26 -8.91
N THR A 21 -2.97 8.72 -9.75
CA THR A 21 -3.75 7.51 -9.42
C THR A 21 -2.86 6.29 -9.19
N ILE A 22 -1.90 6.04 -10.08
CA ILE A 22 -0.95 4.92 -9.97
C ILE A 22 -0.08 5.06 -8.71
N ARG A 23 0.40 6.28 -8.43
CA ARG A 23 1.17 6.59 -7.21
C ARG A 23 0.34 6.38 -5.94
N SER A 24 -0.93 6.77 -5.93
CA SER A 24 -1.86 6.56 -4.82
C SER A 24 -2.16 5.09 -4.56
N LEU A 25 -2.27 4.27 -5.62
CA LEU A 25 -2.35 2.80 -5.52
C LEU A 25 -1.02 2.20 -4.98
N GLY A 26 0.06 2.99 -4.98
CA GLY A 26 1.36 2.61 -4.44
C GLY A 26 2.22 1.80 -5.41
N LEU A 27 1.88 1.82 -6.70
CA LEU A 27 2.64 1.16 -7.76
C LEU A 27 3.72 2.15 -8.24
N LYS A 28 4.99 1.78 -8.14
CA LYS A 28 6.11 2.68 -8.49
C LYS A 28 6.90 2.25 -9.70
N LYS A 29 7.03 0.93 -9.92
CA LYS A 29 7.87 0.35 -10.97
C LYS A 29 7.04 -0.56 -11.87
N PHE A 30 7.55 -0.83 -13.07
CA PHE A 30 6.95 -1.82 -13.96
C PHE A 30 6.96 -3.21 -13.30
N GLY A 31 5.85 -3.95 -13.40
CA GLY A 31 5.70 -5.26 -12.78
C GLY A 31 5.46 -5.22 -11.26
N ASP A 32 5.39 -4.03 -10.65
CA ASP A 32 5.10 -3.87 -9.23
C ASP A 32 3.66 -4.35 -8.93
N GLU A 33 3.50 -5.04 -7.81
CA GLU A 33 2.26 -5.69 -7.40
C GLU A 33 1.89 -5.29 -5.97
N ARG A 34 0.61 -5.00 -5.74
CA ARG A 34 0.09 -4.73 -4.40
C ARG A 34 -1.24 -5.40 -4.12
N LEU A 35 -1.38 -5.85 -2.88
CA LEU A 35 -2.65 -6.24 -2.29
C LEU A 35 -3.28 -5.02 -1.63
N LEU A 36 -4.43 -4.60 -2.13
CA LEU A 36 -5.22 -3.50 -1.61
C LEU A 36 -6.52 -4.03 -1.02
N GLN A 37 -7.11 -3.31 -0.07
CA GLN A 37 -8.44 -3.65 0.40
C GLN A 37 -9.47 -3.39 -0.71
N ASP A 38 -10.44 -4.29 -0.85
CA ASP A 38 -11.48 -4.14 -1.85
C ASP A 38 -12.52 -3.11 -1.40
N THR A 39 -12.30 -1.84 -1.77
CA THR A 39 -13.19 -0.71 -1.49
C THR A 39 -13.68 -0.08 -2.78
N PRO A 40 -14.87 0.55 -2.80
CA PRO A 40 -15.38 1.25 -4.00
C PRO A 40 -14.41 2.31 -4.53
N ALA A 41 -13.72 3.01 -3.62
CA ALA A 41 -12.69 3.99 -3.99
C ALA A 41 -11.50 3.34 -4.73
N ASN A 42 -10.99 2.21 -4.22
CA ASN A 42 -9.90 1.49 -4.88
C ASN A 42 -10.33 0.92 -6.23
N ARG A 43 -11.55 0.38 -6.34
CA ARG A 43 -12.13 -0.05 -7.61
C ARG A 43 -12.25 1.10 -8.61
N GLY A 44 -12.70 2.27 -8.18
CA GLY A 44 -12.78 3.47 -9.03
C GLY A 44 -11.43 3.91 -9.56
N MET A 45 -10.40 3.93 -8.71
CA MET A 45 -9.03 4.23 -9.12
C MET A 45 -8.51 3.21 -10.13
N VAL A 46 -8.69 1.91 -9.87
CA VAL A 46 -8.28 0.84 -10.80
C VAL A 46 -9.02 0.96 -12.14
N ASN A 47 -10.31 1.26 -12.13
CA ASN A 47 -11.10 1.47 -13.35
C ASN A 47 -10.57 2.64 -14.19
N LYS A 48 -10.14 3.75 -13.57
CA LYS A 48 -9.54 4.90 -14.27
C LYS A 48 -8.28 4.50 -15.05
N VAL A 49 -7.48 3.57 -14.52
CA VAL A 49 -6.21 3.11 -15.13
C VAL A 49 -6.24 1.67 -15.64
N ARG A 50 -7.43 1.10 -15.90
CA ARG A 50 -7.65 -0.31 -16.26
C ARG A 50 -6.84 -0.85 -17.44
N HIS A 51 -6.33 0.02 -18.30
CA HIS A 51 -5.54 -0.33 -19.47
C HIS A 51 -4.04 -0.48 -19.16
N LEU A 52 -3.58 0.04 -18.01
CA LEU A 52 -2.20 -0.01 -17.53
C LEU A 52 -1.98 -1.10 -16.48
N VAL A 53 -3.05 -1.51 -15.79
CA VAL A 53 -2.99 -2.44 -14.67
C VAL A 53 -3.84 -3.67 -14.93
N THR A 54 -3.44 -4.79 -14.33
CA THR A 54 -4.26 -6.00 -14.20
C THR A 54 -4.71 -6.13 -12.75
N SER A 55 -5.99 -6.44 -12.53
CA SER A 55 -6.56 -6.61 -11.20
C SER A 55 -7.22 -7.96 -11.02
N GLU A 56 -6.91 -8.65 -9.92
CA GLU A 56 -7.46 -9.95 -9.54
C GLU A 56 -8.08 -9.85 -8.14
N THR A 57 -9.24 -10.46 -7.93
CA THR A 57 -9.88 -10.51 -6.60
C THR A 57 -9.34 -11.72 -5.86
N VAL A 58 -8.75 -11.51 -4.69
CA VAL A 58 -8.11 -12.55 -3.88
C VAL A 58 -8.84 -12.69 -2.54
N GLN A 59 -9.06 -13.94 -2.13
CA GLN A 59 -9.60 -14.28 -0.80
C GLN A 59 -8.49 -14.14 0.25
N GLY A 60 -8.29 -12.91 0.74
CA GLY A 60 -7.35 -12.59 1.81
C GLY A 60 -7.52 -11.14 2.24
N ASP A 61 -6.99 -10.77 3.40
CA ASP A 61 -6.93 -9.39 3.86
C ASP A 61 -5.58 -8.76 3.51
N ALA A 62 -5.60 -7.52 3.03
CA ALA A 62 -4.38 -6.78 2.74
C ALA A 62 -3.61 -6.48 4.04
N PRO A 63 -2.28 -6.74 4.09
CA PRO A 63 -1.50 -6.50 5.29
C PRO A 63 -1.48 -5.01 5.64
N LYS A 64 -2.00 -4.66 6.83
CA LYS A 64 -1.95 -3.28 7.34
C LYS A 64 -0.51 -2.97 7.72
N THR A 65 0.14 -2.06 6.99
CA THR A 65 1.49 -1.62 7.33
C THR A 65 1.44 -0.79 8.61
N THR A 66 2.12 -1.25 9.66
CA THR A 66 2.19 -0.51 10.93
C THR A 66 3.29 0.55 10.84
N ARG A 67 2.95 1.81 11.13
CA ARG A 67 3.96 2.86 11.21
C ARG A 67 4.85 2.60 12.42
N ARG A 68 6.14 2.44 12.16
CA ARG A 68 7.15 2.25 13.21
C ARG A 68 7.23 3.51 14.08
N LYS A 69 7.06 3.38 15.40
CA LYS A 69 7.29 4.50 16.34
C LYS A 69 8.70 5.10 16.15
N PRO A 70 8.89 6.42 16.34
CA PRO A 70 10.21 7.05 16.37
C PRO A 70 11.16 6.37 17.37
N ARG A 71 12.46 6.36 17.06
CA ARG A 71 13.50 5.71 17.87
C ARG A 71 13.50 6.16 19.32
N HIS A 72 13.39 7.47 19.59
CA HIS A 72 13.43 8.01 20.95
C HIS A 72 12.24 7.55 21.80
N ILE A 73 11.03 7.46 21.21
CA ILE A 73 9.85 6.92 21.88
C ILE A 73 10.05 5.45 22.23
N ARG A 74 10.55 4.65 21.27
CA ARG A 74 10.84 3.23 21.51
C ARG A 74 11.90 3.02 22.59
N ALA A 75 12.94 3.84 22.58
CA ALA A 75 14.00 3.78 23.58
C ALA A 75 13.47 4.11 24.97
N ARG A 76 12.62 5.15 25.10
CA ARG A 76 11.95 5.52 26.35
C ARG A 76 10.99 4.42 26.83
N ASP A 77 10.13 3.91 25.94
CA ASP A 77 9.18 2.84 26.25
C ASP A 77 9.93 1.58 26.73
N ALA A 78 11.01 1.21 26.04
CA ALA A 78 11.85 0.07 26.42
C ALA A 78 12.59 0.28 27.75
N ALA A 79 13.09 1.49 28.03
CA ALA A 79 13.70 1.81 29.31
C ALA A 79 12.69 1.72 30.46
N ARG A 80 11.47 2.25 30.28
CA ARG A 80 10.37 2.14 31.24
C ARG A 80 9.98 0.67 31.48
N ALA A 81 9.86 -0.13 30.42
CA ALA A 81 9.54 -1.56 30.54
C ALA A 81 10.62 -2.34 31.32
N ARG A 82 11.92 -2.06 31.08
CA ARG A 82 13.04 -2.67 31.81
C ARG A 82 13.06 -2.29 33.28
N GLN A 83 12.68 -1.06 33.63
CA GLN A 83 12.56 -0.62 35.02
C GLN A 83 11.40 -1.34 35.73
N ALA A 84 10.26 -1.48 35.05
CA ALA A 84 9.08 -2.16 35.60
C ALA A 84 9.28 -3.67 35.82
N SER A 85 10.13 -4.35 35.02
CA SER A 85 10.46 -5.76 35.22
C SER A 85 11.54 -6.02 36.28
N LYS A 86 12.17 -4.96 36.80
CA LYS A 86 13.25 -5.05 37.79
C LYS A 86 12.75 -4.72 39.21
N ALA A 87 11.50 -4.29 39.32
CA ALA A 87 10.72 -4.17 40.55
C ALA A 87 9.90 -5.46 40.73
#